data_AF-A0A8J2HRV3-F1
#
_entry.id   AF-A0A8J2HRV3-F1
#
_cell.length_a   1.000
_cell.length_b   1.000
_cell.length_c   1.000
_cell.angle_alpha   90.00
_cell.angle_beta   90.00
_cell.angle_gamma   90.00
#
_symmetry.space_group_name_H-M   'P 1'
#
loop_
_entity.id
_entity.type
_entity.pdbx_description
1 polymer ?
#
loop_
_entity_poly.entity_id
_entity_poly.type
_entity_poly.pdbx_seq_one_letter_code
_entity_poly.pdbx_strand_id
1 'polypeptide(L)'
;MEDRSGQVTGIAVTFFVLTWLTVGLRCYVRYFIVKGFGLDDKLMVTTLCFFTAYLSCQLGGAAYGTGHHTPVRFGRWQDLIALEMPLDKDLHCVTTAMMHYCKGVAYAVTGDIANAQQERDALVEAVERIPASRICGDFPNRSNVVLQVGIAMLDGELEYRKGNYEEAFKRLEAAIQRDDDLTYAEPWPWMQPTRHAYAALLLEQGRIEHAAAVYKADLGFDDTLPRARQHPNNVWALRGYHESLITLGRKDEAEIIGQQLRIALAVADVSVNVSCYCRRTRA
;
A
#
# COMPACT_ATOMS: atom_id res chain seq x y z
N MET A 1 12.35 5.32 0.59
CA MET A 1 12.18 4.54 -0.65
C MET A 1 12.11 5.53 -1.80
N GLU A 2 13.14 5.57 -2.63
CA GLU A 2 13.11 6.31 -3.90
C GLU A 2 12.02 5.70 -4.78
N ASP A 3 11.25 6.55 -5.45
CA ASP A 3 10.28 6.10 -6.42
C ASP A 3 11.00 5.41 -7.58
N ARG A 4 10.88 4.08 -7.64
CA ARG A 4 11.48 3.27 -8.71
C ARG A 4 10.61 3.23 -9.97
N SER A 5 9.45 3.91 -9.99
CA SER A 5 8.61 4.03 -11.18
C SER A 5 9.43 4.49 -12.39
N GLY A 6 10.30 5.49 -12.20
CA GLY A 6 11.19 6.01 -13.24
C GLY A 6 12.21 4.97 -13.75
N GLN A 7 12.71 4.09 -12.89
CA GLN A 7 13.61 2.99 -13.29
C GLN A 7 12.85 1.95 -14.13
N VAL A 8 11.64 1.59 -13.71
CA VAL A 8 10.77 0.66 -14.44
C VAL A 8 10.40 1.24 -15.81
N THR A 9 10.03 2.52 -15.87
CA THR A 9 9.76 3.23 -17.12
C THR A 9 11.01 3.27 -18.01
N GLY A 10 12.19 3.57 -17.46
CA GLY A 10 13.44 3.59 -18.21
C GLY A 10 13.80 2.23 -18.83
N ILE A 11 13.63 1.15 -18.06
CA ILE A 11 13.82 -0.22 -18.54
C ILE A 11 12.82 -0.55 -19.65
N ALA A 12 11.53 -0.25 -19.44
CA ALA A 12 10.48 -0.50 -20.42
C ALA A 12 10.73 0.24 -21.75
N VAL A 13 11.10 1.52 -21.70
CA VAL A 13 11.43 2.33 -22.88
C VAL A 13 12.66 1.78 -23.60
N THR A 14 13.70 1.38 -22.85
CA THR A 14 14.93 0.83 -23.44
C THR A 14 14.64 -0.47 -24.21
N PHE A 15 13.91 -1.41 -23.60
CA PHE A 15 13.52 -2.65 -24.29
C PHE A 15 12.58 -2.39 -25.46
N PHE A 16 11.65 -1.42 -25.35
CA PHE A 16 10.80 -1.01 -26.46
C PHE A 16 11.62 -0.58 -27.68
N VAL A 17 12.57 0.34 -27.49
CA VAL A 17 13.42 0.88 -28.57
C VAL A 17 14.28 -0.23 -29.18
N LEU A 18 14.95 -1.04 -28.36
CA LEU A 18 15.79 -2.13 -28.85
C LEU A 18 15.00 -3.15 -29.67
N THR A 19 13.78 -3.51 -29.23
CA THR A 19 12.95 -4.50 -29.93
C THR A 19 12.43 -3.95 -31.25
N TRP A 20 11.97 -2.69 -31.30
CA TRP A 20 11.54 -2.06 -32.54
C TRP A 20 12.68 -1.88 -33.54
N LEU A 21 13.89 -1.53 -33.08
CA LEU A 21 15.06 -1.42 -33.95
C LEU A 21 15.46 -2.77 -34.54
N THR A 22 15.56 -3.81 -33.71
CA THR A 22 16.00 -5.15 -34.14
C THR A 22 15.00 -5.80 -35.09
N VAL A 23 13.70 -5.79 -34.76
CA VAL A 23 12.65 -6.33 -35.63
C VAL A 23 12.49 -5.46 -36.89
N GLY A 24 12.55 -4.14 -36.77
CA GLY A 24 12.49 -3.21 -37.89
C GLY A 24 13.62 -3.41 -38.91
N LEU A 25 14.85 -3.56 -38.43
CA LEU A 25 16.01 -3.85 -39.28
C LEU A 25 15.85 -5.20 -39.99
N ARG A 26 15.36 -6.23 -39.28
CA ARG A 26 15.07 -7.52 -39.89
C ARG A 26 14.01 -7.42 -40.98
N CYS A 27 12.90 -6.73 -40.72
CA CYS A 27 11.85 -6.49 -41.71
C CYS A 27 12.42 -5.77 -42.95
N TYR A 28 13.28 -4.76 -42.75
CA TYR A 28 13.94 -4.06 -43.84
C TYR A 28 14.79 -5.01 -44.71
N VAL A 29 15.67 -5.80 -44.09
CA VAL A 29 16.52 -6.76 -44.80
C VAL A 29 15.68 -7.80 -45.55
N ARG A 30 14.65 -8.35 -44.91
CA ARG A 30 13.83 -9.43 -45.51
C ARG A 30 12.94 -8.93 -46.63
N TYR A 31 12.40 -7.73 -46.50
CA TYR A 31 11.51 -7.15 -47.49
C TYR A 31 12.25 -6.51 -48.67
N PHE A 32 13.26 -5.67 -48.41
CA PHE A 32 13.91 -4.87 -49.46
C PHE A 32 15.15 -5.54 -50.05
N ILE A 33 15.98 -6.19 -49.23
CA ILE A 33 17.25 -6.78 -49.69
C ILE A 33 17.01 -8.20 -50.23
N VAL A 34 16.45 -9.07 -49.40
CA VAL A 34 16.26 -10.50 -49.74
C VAL A 34 15.00 -10.73 -50.56
N LYS A 35 14.02 -9.81 -50.48
CA LYS A 35 12.71 -9.91 -51.16
C LYS A 35 11.98 -11.23 -50.86
N GLY A 36 12.08 -11.68 -49.62
CA GLY A 36 11.48 -12.94 -49.15
C GLY A 36 11.01 -12.79 -47.71
N PHE A 37 9.69 -12.72 -47.52
CA PHE A 37 9.08 -12.58 -46.20
C PHE A 37 8.47 -13.91 -45.75
N GLY A 38 9.15 -14.58 -44.82
CA GLY A 38 8.78 -15.91 -44.35
C GLY A 38 7.73 -15.89 -43.23
N LEU A 39 7.32 -17.09 -42.83
CA LEU A 39 6.46 -17.27 -41.65
C LEU A 39 7.13 -16.75 -40.37
N ASP A 40 8.43 -16.98 -40.24
CA ASP A 40 9.26 -16.50 -39.11
C ASP A 40 9.20 -14.96 -38.97
N ASP A 41 9.24 -14.24 -40.09
CA ASP A 41 9.18 -12.78 -40.10
C ASP A 41 7.78 -12.27 -39.71
N LYS A 42 6.72 -12.97 -40.15
CA LYS A 42 5.34 -12.69 -39.73
C LYS A 42 5.17 -12.89 -38.22
N LEU A 43 5.66 -14.01 -37.69
CA LEU A 43 5.58 -14.31 -36.25
C LEU A 43 6.34 -13.29 -35.40
N MET A 44 7.51 -12.83 -35.85
CA MET A 44 8.25 -11.77 -35.16
C MET A 44 7.47 -10.45 -35.12
N VAL A 45 6.86 -10.03 -36.22
CA VAL A 45 6.04 -8.80 -36.24
C VAL A 45 4.81 -8.95 -35.35
N THR A 46 4.13 -10.10 -35.40
CA THR A 46 2.98 -10.37 -34.51
C THR A 46 3.40 -10.31 -33.04
N THR A 47 4.55 -10.88 -32.69
CA THR A 47 5.09 -10.83 -31.32
C THR A 47 5.42 -9.39 -30.90
N LEU A 48 5.98 -8.59 -31.80
CA LEU A 48 6.26 -7.17 -31.55
C LEU A 48 4.98 -6.38 -31.26
N CYS A 49 3.87 -6.66 -31.97
CA CYS A 49 2.58 -6.03 -31.69
C CYS A 49 2.06 -6.38 -30.29
N PHE A 50 2.10 -7.66 -29.91
CA PHE A 50 1.72 -8.09 -28.56
C PHE A 50 2.60 -7.47 -27.48
N PHE A 51 3.91 -7.45 -27.69
CA PHE A 51 4.85 -6.83 -26.77
C PHE A 51 4.61 -5.32 -26.62
N THR A 52 4.33 -4.63 -27.72
CA THR A 52 3.98 -3.19 -27.71
C THR A 52 2.70 -2.93 -26.92
N ALA A 53 1.66 -3.74 -27.16
CA ALA A 53 0.41 -3.64 -26.39
C ALA A 53 0.65 -3.90 -24.90
N TYR A 54 1.38 -4.96 -24.56
CA TYR A 54 1.75 -5.30 -23.19
C TYR A 54 2.51 -4.16 -22.49
N LEU A 55 3.54 -3.59 -23.13
CA LEU A 55 4.30 -2.48 -22.56
C LEU A 55 3.46 -1.22 -22.38
N SER A 56 2.53 -0.93 -23.29
CA SER A 56 1.62 0.21 -23.13
C SER A 56 0.74 0.06 -21.88
N CYS A 57 0.22 -1.15 -21.64
CA CYS A 57 -0.52 -1.47 -20.42
C CYS A 57 0.37 -1.35 -19.17
N GLN A 58 1.61 -1.85 -19.22
CA GLN A 58 2.55 -1.79 -18.09
C GLN A 58 2.94 -0.34 -17.75
N LEU A 59 3.20 0.49 -18.76
CA LEU A 59 3.51 1.90 -18.58
C LEU A 59 2.30 2.67 -18.04
N GLY A 60 1.09 2.39 -18.54
CA GLY A 60 -0.14 2.94 -17.97
C GLY A 60 -0.33 2.53 -16.51
N GLY A 61 -0.05 1.26 -16.18
CA GLY A 61 -0.06 0.77 -14.80
C GLY A 61 1.00 1.42 -13.92
N ALA A 62 2.20 1.72 -14.44
CA ALA A 62 3.24 2.42 -13.69
C ALA A 62 2.89 3.89 -13.44
N ALA A 63 2.27 4.56 -14.42
CA ALA A 63 1.90 5.97 -14.32
C ALA A 63 0.67 6.21 -13.42
N TYR A 64 -0.33 5.31 -13.47
CA TYR A 64 -1.63 5.50 -12.81
C TYR A 64 -1.95 4.43 -11.76
N GLY A 65 -0.99 3.58 -11.43
CA GLY A 65 -1.16 2.42 -10.56
C GLY A 65 -1.44 2.74 -9.09
N THR A 66 -1.65 1.69 -8.32
CA THR A 66 -2.08 1.72 -6.92
C THR A 66 -0.96 2.05 -5.91
N GLY A 67 0.24 2.44 -6.38
CA GLY A 67 1.39 2.77 -5.54
C GLY A 67 1.20 3.97 -4.60
N HIS A 68 0.11 4.72 -4.76
CA HIS A 68 -0.26 5.90 -3.98
C HIS A 68 -0.54 5.63 -2.49
N HIS A 69 -0.74 4.37 -2.10
CA HIS A 69 -0.88 3.98 -0.68
C HIS A 69 0.46 3.95 0.07
N THR A 70 1.55 3.66 -0.63
CA THR A 70 2.88 3.48 -0.02
C THR A 70 3.38 4.71 0.76
N PRO A 71 3.21 5.95 0.26
CA PRO A 71 3.58 7.16 1.00
C PRO A 71 2.94 7.27 2.40
N VAL A 72 1.74 6.72 2.63
CA VAL A 72 1.09 6.69 3.95
C VAL A 72 1.95 5.94 4.96
N ARG A 73 2.49 4.79 4.55
CA ARG A 73 3.36 3.97 5.42
C ARG A 73 4.63 4.69 5.84
N PHE A 74 5.12 5.61 5.01
CA PHE A 74 6.36 6.36 5.25
C PHE A 74 6.12 7.77 5.80
N GLY A 75 4.88 8.15 6.09
CA GLY A 75 4.55 9.45 6.64
C GLY A 75 4.85 10.63 5.72
N ARG A 76 4.82 10.41 4.39
CA ARG A 76 5.06 11.44 3.37
C ARG A 76 3.78 12.26 3.12
N TRP A 77 3.32 12.96 4.15
CA TRP A 77 2.00 13.60 4.18
C TRP A 77 1.85 14.73 3.16
N GLN A 78 2.86 15.59 3.04
CA GLN A 78 2.85 16.72 2.11
C GLN A 78 2.81 16.25 0.66
N ASP A 79 3.53 15.17 0.35
CA ASP A 79 3.53 14.58 -0.98
C ASP A 79 2.15 14.04 -1.34
N LEU A 80 1.47 13.37 -0.40
CA LEU A 80 0.10 12.88 -0.59
C LEU A 80 -0.90 14.02 -0.81
N ILE A 81 -0.79 15.09 -0.02
CA ILE A 81 -1.64 16.27 -0.16
C ILE A 81 -1.45 16.92 -1.53
N ALA A 82 -0.20 17.00 -2.00
CA ALA A 82 0.16 17.59 -3.30
C ALA A 82 -0.19 16.70 -4.52
N LEU A 83 -0.57 15.43 -4.34
CA LEU A 83 -0.92 14.56 -5.46
C LEU A 83 -2.09 15.12 -6.28
N GLU A 84 -1.92 15.15 -7.60
CA GLU A 84 -2.98 15.52 -8.53
C GLU A 84 -3.89 14.31 -8.78
N MET A 85 -5.20 14.51 -8.67
CA MET A 85 -6.17 13.45 -8.93
C MET A 85 -6.19 13.06 -10.42
N PRO A 86 -6.48 11.78 -10.76
CA PRO A 86 -6.59 11.35 -12.15
C PRO A 86 -7.67 12.15 -12.89
N LEU A 87 -7.39 12.49 -14.15
CA LEU A 87 -8.35 13.17 -15.04
C LEU A 87 -9.59 12.31 -15.28
N ASP A 88 -9.38 11.04 -15.65
CA ASP A 88 -10.46 10.07 -15.87
C ASP A 88 -10.70 9.25 -14.60
N LYS A 89 -11.62 9.71 -13.77
CA LYS A 89 -11.99 9.08 -12.51
C LYS A 89 -12.80 7.80 -12.68
N ASP A 90 -13.42 7.58 -13.84
CA ASP A 90 -14.21 6.38 -14.11
C ASP A 90 -13.28 5.21 -14.50
N LEU A 91 -12.32 5.48 -15.39
CA LEU A 91 -11.28 4.53 -15.75
C LEU A 91 -10.39 4.20 -14.54
N HIS A 92 -9.99 5.22 -13.79
CA HIS A 92 -9.12 5.11 -12.62
C HIS A 92 -9.91 5.14 -11.29
N CYS A 93 -11.11 4.54 -11.25
CA CYS A 93 -12.00 4.57 -10.08
C CYS A 93 -11.35 4.05 -8.79
N VAL A 94 -10.63 2.92 -8.85
CA VAL A 94 -9.95 2.34 -7.68
C VAL A 94 -8.79 3.24 -7.22
N THR A 95 -7.99 3.75 -8.15
CA THR A 95 -6.89 4.70 -7.85
C THR A 95 -7.45 5.98 -7.22
N THR A 96 -8.54 6.51 -7.77
CA THR A 96 -9.22 7.71 -7.26
C THR A 96 -9.68 7.52 -5.81
N ALA A 97 -10.36 6.41 -5.51
CA ALA A 97 -10.76 6.09 -4.15
C ALA A 97 -9.55 5.93 -3.21
N MET A 98 -8.51 5.19 -3.63
CA MET A 98 -7.29 5.04 -2.83
C MET A 98 -6.61 6.40 -2.56
N MET A 99 -6.58 7.31 -3.53
CA MET A 99 -6.00 8.64 -3.35
C MET A 99 -6.79 9.51 -2.38
N HIS A 100 -8.12 9.47 -2.42
CA HIS A 100 -8.97 10.12 -1.42
C HIS A 100 -8.69 9.58 -0.01
N TYR A 101 -8.57 8.26 0.14
CA TYR A 101 -8.16 7.65 1.41
C TYR A 101 -6.80 8.19 1.90
N CYS A 102 -5.77 8.17 1.03
CA CYS A 102 -4.42 8.59 1.42
C CYS A 102 -4.34 10.08 1.75
N LYS A 103 -5.01 10.93 0.96
CA LYS A 103 -5.13 12.37 1.24
C LYS A 103 -5.88 12.64 2.53
N GLY A 104 -7.00 11.94 2.77
CA GLY A 104 -7.77 12.05 4.00
C GLY A 104 -6.93 11.73 5.24
N VAL A 105 -6.16 10.63 5.21
CA VAL A 105 -5.24 10.29 6.32
C VAL A 105 -4.16 11.37 6.49
N ALA A 106 -3.58 11.86 5.39
CA ALA A 106 -2.55 12.90 5.43
C ALA A 106 -3.08 14.21 6.05
N TYR A 107 -4.27 14.68 5.65
CA TYR A 107 -4.92 15.85 6.25
C TYR A 107 -5.26 15.60 7.73
N ALA A 108 -5.78 14.42 8.08
CA ALA A 108 -6.12 14.09 9.46
C ALA A 108 -4.88 14.14 10.37
N VAL A 109 -3.77 13.49 9.96
CA VAL A 109 -2.53 13.47 10.74
C VAL A 109 -1.89 14.86 10.86
N THR A 110 -1.95 15.66 9.79
CA THR A 110 -1.44 17.05 9.81
C THR A 110 -2.32 18.02 10.61
N GLY A 111 -3.55 17.62 10.95
CA GLY A 111 -4.48 18.35 11.81
C GLY A 111 -5.52 19.19 11.05
N ASP A 112 -5.56 19.07 9.72
CA ASP A 112 -6.58 19.72 8.89
C ASP A 112 -7.84 18.85 8.80
N ILE A 113 -8.66 18.92 9.84
CA ILE A 113 -9.87 18.09 9.97
C ILE A 113 -10.90 18.41 8.89
N ALA A 114 -10.98 19.66 8.43
CA ALA A 114 -11.95 20.08 7.43
C ALA A 114 -11.67 19.43 6.08
N ASN A 115 -10.43 19.52 5.60
CA ASN A 115 -10.04 18.87 4.34
C ASN A 115 -10.04 17.34 4.49
N ALA A 116 -9.66 16.80 5.64
CA ALA A 116 -9.74 15.37 5.89
C ALA A 116 -11.18 14.82 5.81
N GLN A 117 -12.16 15.57 6.34
CA GLN A 117 -13.58 15.23 6.23
C GLN A 117 -14.07 15.29 4.78
N GLN A 118 -13.66 16.31 4.02
CA GLN A 118 -13.99 16.41 2.59
C GLN A 118 -13.45 15.21 1.79
N GLU A 119 -12.19 14.82 2.02
CA GLU A 119 -11.59 13.65 1.36
C GLU A 119 -12.26 12.35 1.81
N ARG A 120 -12.73 12.26 3.06
CA ARG A 120 -13.51 11.11 3.54
C ARG A 120 -14.82 10.99 2.81
N ASP A 121 -15.56 12.09 2.62
CA ASP A 121 -16.85 12.05 1.93
C ASP A 121 -16.65 11.73 0.45
N ALA A 122 -15.62 12.31 -0.18
CA ALA A 122 -15.22 11.98 -1.54
C ALA A 122 -14.76 10.51 -1.70
N LEU A 123 -14.11 9.92 -0.68
CA LEU A 123 -13.76 8.50 -0.66
C LEU A 123 -15.02 7.63 -0.69
N VAL A 124 -16.03 7.93 0.14
CA VAL A 124 -17.28 7.14 0.16
C VAL A 124 -17.95 7.17 -1.21
N GLU A 125 -18.11 8.35 -1.80
CA GLU A 125 -18.66 8.48 -3.16
C GLU A 125 -17.82 7.75 -4.21
N ALA A 126 -16.49 7.82 -4.12
CA ALA A 126 -15.61 7.15 -5.05
C ALA A 126 -15.71 5.62 -4.94
N VAL A 127 -15.89 5.08 -3.74
CA VAL A 127 -16.07 3.64 -3.51
C VAL A 127 -17.39 3.14 -4.09
N GLU A 128 -18.46 3.92 -3.99
CA GLU A 128 -19.77 3.59 -4.57
C GLU A 128 -19.74 3.53 -6.11
N ARG A 129 -18.88 4.34 -6.74
CA ARG A 129 -18.69 4.33 -8.20
C ARG A 129 -17.92 3.11 -8.72
N ILE A 130 -17.22 2.37 -7.85
CA ILE A 130 -16.42 1.22 -8.28
C ILE A 130 -17.35 0.07 -8.70
N PRO A 131 -17.27 -0.41 -9.96
CA PRO A 131 -18.05 -1.56 -10.38
C PRO A 131 -17.77 -2.79 -9.53
N ALA A 132 -18.82 -3.53 -9.17
CA ALA A 132 -18.70 -4.74 -8.34
C ALA A 132 -17.84 -5.87 -8.96
N SER A 133 -17.56 -5.77 -10.26
CA SER A 133 -16.67 -6.68 -11.00
C SER A 133 -15.18 -6.35 -10.84
N ARG A 134 -14.81 -5.17 -10.31
CA ARG A 134 -13.40 -4.79 -10.13
C ARG A 134 -12.78 -5.58 -8.99
N ILE A 135 -11.65 -6.23 -9.27
CA ILE A 135 -10.87 -7.04 -8.32
C ILE A 135 -9.68 -6.22 -7.83
N CYS A 136 -9.32 -6.38 -6.56
CA CYS A 136 -8.12 -5.79 -5.96
C CYS A 136 -7.17 -6.90 -5.49
N GLY A 137 -5.92 -6.87 -5.95
CA GLY A 137 -4.97 -7.97 -5.76
C GLY A 137 -5.36 -9.20 -6.57
N ASP A 138 -5.04 -10.38 -6.04
CA ASP A 138 -5.49 -11.64 -6.61
C ASP A 138 -6.97 -11.92 -6.30
N PHE A 139 -7.63 -12.63 -7.22
CA PHE A 139 -9.02 -13.09 -7.06
C PHE A 139 -9.19 -13.82 -5.71
N PRO A 140 -10.28 -13.62 -4.94
CA PRO A 140 -11.59 -13.09 -5.34
C PRO A 140 -11.98 -11.71 -4.77
N ASN A 141 -11.07 -10.98 -4.13
CA ASN A 141 -11.46 -9.78 -3.38
C ASN A 141 -11.89 -8.62 -4.30
N ARG A 142 -13.10 -8.10 -4.07
CA ARG A 142 -13.64 -6.98 -4.84
C ARG A 142 -13.07 -5.66 -4.32
N SER A 143 -12.70 -4.75 -5.22
CA SER A 143 -12.08 -3.47 -4.88
C SER A 143 -12.97 -2.61 -3.97
N ASN A 144 -14.27 -2.59 -4.24
CA ASN A 144 -15.24 -1.84 -3.43
C ASN A 144 -15.40 -2.40 -2.01
N VAL A 145 -15.14 -3.70 -1.80
CA VAL A 145 -15.14 -4.35 -0.49
C VAL A 145 -13.83 -4.05 0.24
N VAL A 146 -12.69 -4.19 -0.44
CA VAL A 146 -11.37 -3.87 0.14
C VAL A 146 -11.31 -2.42 0.61
N LEU A 147 -11.83 -1.47 -0.18
CA LEU A 147 -11.82 -0.05 0.19
C LEU A 147 -12.77 0.30 1.35
N GLN A 148 -13.65 -0.60 1.79
CA GLN A 148 -14.38 -0.43 3.06
C GLN A 148 -13.43 -0.47 4.26
N VAL A 149 -12.29 -1.17 4.15
CA VAL A 149 -11.22 -1.09 5.15
C VAL A 149 -10.69 0.34 5.22
N GLY A 150 -10.41 0.96 4.06
CA GLY A 150 -9.96 2.35 3.96
C GLY A 150 -10.95 3.35 4.57
N ILE A 151 -12.25 3.19 4.30
CA ILE A 151 -13.29 4.03 4.91
C ILE A 151 -13.24 3.93 6.45
N ALA A 152 -13.24 2.71 6.99
CA ALA A 152 -13.22 2.50 8.44
C ALA A 152 -11.92 3.01 9.09
N MET A 153 -10.78 2.84 8.41
CA MET A 153 -9.49 3.40 8.83
C MET A 153 -9.52 4.93 8.89
N LEU A 154 -10.03 5.58 7.85
CA LEU A 154 -10.10 7.04 7.79
C LEU A 154 -11.11 7.62 8.79
N ASP A 155 -12.26 6.97 8.96
CA ASP A 155 -13.22 7.33 10.02
C ASP A 155 -12.56 7.27 11.40
N GLY A 156 -11.80 6.20 11.68
CA GLY A 156 -11.08 6.06 12.96
C GLY A 156 -9.99 7.10 13.17
N GLU A 157 -9.18 7.38 12.15
CA GLU A 157 -8.16 8.45 12.20
C GLU A 157 -8.81 9.82 12.41
N LEU A 158 -9.90 10.14 11.69
CA LEU A 158 -10.62 11.41 11.85
C LEU A 158 -11.16 11.59 13.27
N GLU A 159 -11.87 10.60 13.80
CA GLU A 159 -12.43 10.68 15.16
C GLU A 159 -11.33 10.77 16.21
N TYR A 160 -10.19 10.12 15.99
CA TYR A 160 -9.03 10.23 16.87
C TYR A 160 -8.53 11.68 16.94
N ARG A 161 -8.43 12.36 15.79
CA ARG A 161 -7.94 13.74 15.70
C ARG A 161 -8.95 14.77 16.18
N LYS A 162 -10.24 14.44 16.17
CA LYS A 162 -11.31 15.22 16.82
C LYS A 162 -11.29 15.07 18.35
N GLY A 163 -10.54 14.12 18.90
CA GLY A 163 -10.48 13.83 20.33
C GLY A 163 -11.52 12.80 20.80
N ASN A 164 -12.30 12.22 19.88
CA ASN A 164 -13.34 11.24 20.17
C ASN A 164 -12.73 9.82 20.26
N TYR A 165 -11.84 9.61 21.22
CA TYR A 165 -10.97 8.43 21.25
C TYR A 165 -11.72 7.08 21.33
N GLU A 166 -12.82 7.00 22.07
CA GLU A 166 -13.60 5.75 22.18
C GLU A 166 -14.21 5.35 20.82
N GLU A 167 -14.83 6.31 20.13
CA GLU A 167 -15.39 6.07 18.80
C GLU A 167 -14.28 5.80 17.79
N ALA A 168 -13.14 6.50 17.89
CA ALA A 168 -11.98 6.26 17.04
C ALA A 168 -11.49 4.81 17.11
N PHE A 169 -11.28 4.28 18.32
CA PHE A 169 -10.84 2.89 18.49
C PHE A 169 -11.88 1.88 18.01
N LYS A 170 -13.17 2.14 18.21
CA LYS A 170 -14.25 1.31 17.66
C LYS A 170 -14.22 1.26 16.13
N ARG A 171 -13.95 2.38 15.47
CA ARG A 171 -13.84 2.44 13.99
C ARG A 171 -12.60 1.71 13.48
N LEU A 172 -11.47 1.85 14.17
CA LEU A 172 -10.23 1.12 13.85
C LEU A 172 -10.36 -0.38 14.06
N GLU A 173 -11.05 -0.82 15.11
CA GLU A 173 -11.39 -2.24 15.32
C GLU A 173 -12.30 -2.76 14.19
N ALA A 174 -13.27 -1.95 13.75
CA ALA A 174 -14.10 -2.30 12.60
C ALA A 174 -13.32 -2.32 11.28
N ALA A 175 -12.19 -1.61 11.17
CA ALA A 175 -11.28 -1.72 10.04
C ALA A 175 -10.48 -3.03 10.09
N ILE A 176 -9.98 -3.39 11.28
CA ILE A 176 -9.29 -4.67 11.52
C ILE A 176 -10.20 -5.85 11.18
N GLN A 177 -11.45 -5.84 11.65
CA GLN A 177 -12.40 -6.91 11.36
C GLN A 177 -12.64 -7.04 9.84
N ARG A 178 -12.84 -5.92 9.14
CA ARG A 178 -13.02 -5.93 7.67
C ARG A 178 -11.80 -6.47 6.94
N ASP A 179 -10.60 -6.13 7.39
CA ASP A 179 -9.34 -6.61 6.83
C ASP A 179 -9.18 -8.13 7.03
N ASP A 180 -9.47 -8.62 8.25
CA ASP A 180 -9.43 -10.04 8.60
C ASP A 180 -10.48 -10.88 7.83
N ASP A 181 -11.65 -10.30 7.55
CA ASP A 181 -12.73 -10.94 6.78
C ASP A 181 -12.47 -11.01 5.26
N LEU A 182 -11.44 -10.31 4.76
CA LEU A 182 -11.06 -10.43 3.35
C LEU A 182 -10.65 -11.87 3.03
N THR A 183 -10.84 -12.30 1.78
CA THR A 183 -10.31 -13.60 1.37
C THR A 183 -8.78 -13.51 1.25
N TYR A 184 -8.06 -14.58 1.61
CA TYR A 184 -6.62 -14.63 1.39
C TYR A 184 -6.27 -14.44 -0.09
N ALA A 185 -5.26 -13.62 -0.37
CA ALA A 185 -4.74 -13.33 -1.70
C ALA A 185 -3.27 -12.90 -1.61
N GLU A 186 -2.47 -13.15 -2.65
CA GLU A 186 -1.07 -12.71 -2.75
C GLU A 186 -0.87 -11.88 -4.03
N PRO A 187 -0.55 -10.57 -3.94
CA PRO A 187 -0.32 -9.80 -2.73
C PRO A 187 -1.60 -9.57 -1.92
N TRP A 188 -1.45 -9.21 -0.65
CA TRP A 188 -2.60 -8.92 0.20
C TRP A 188 -3.45 -7.79 -0.38
N PRO A 189 -4.80 -7.89 -0.31
CA PRO A 189 -5.65 -6.87 -0.89
C PRO A 189 -5.49 -5.52 -0.19
N TRP A 190 -5.28 -5.55 1.13
CA TRP A 190 -4.93 -4.38 1.92
C TRP A 190 -3.44 -4.45 2.34
N MET A 191 -2.62 -3.57 1.76
CA MET A 191 -1.16 -3.71 1.84
C MET A 191 -0.55 -3.36 3.21
N GLN A 192 -1.16 -2.43 3.96
CA GLN A 192 -0.66 -2.02 5.27
C GLN A 192 -1.56 -2.60 6.36
N PRO A 193 -1.05 -3.50 7.23
CA PRO A 193 -1.88 -4.08 8.28
C PRO A 193 -2.51 -2.99 9.13
N THR A 194 -3.84 -3.01 9.20
CA THR A 194 -4.67 -2.05 9.94
C THR A 194 -4.28 -1.97 11.43
N ARG A 195 -3.91 -3.13 11.98
CA ARG A 195 -3.41 -3.33 13.34
C ARG A 195 -2.23 -2.42 13.71
N HIS A 196 -1.36 -2.08 12.75
CA HIS A 196 -0.22 -1.20 13.02
C HIS A 196 -0.65 0.22 13.40
N ALA A 197 -1.64 0.79 12.71
CA ALA A 197 -2.14 2.12 13.05
C ALA A 197 -2.87 2.08 14.39
N TYR A 198 -3.76 1.10 14.58
CA TYR A 198 -4.48 0.88 15.83
C TYR A 198 -3.54 0.78 17.04
N ALA A 199 -2.53 -0.10 16.97
CA ALA A 199 -1.58 -0.30 18.07
C ALA A 199 -0.68 0.91 18.30
N ALA A 200 -0.32 1.66 17.26
CA ALA A 200 0.45 2.90 17.42
C ALA A 200 -0.37 3.98 18.13
N LEU A 201 -1.67 4.10 17.83
CA LEU A 201 -2.56 5.04 18.50
C LEU A 201 -2.90 4.61 19.94
N LEU A 202 -2.94 3.31 20.22
CA LEU A 202 -3.01 2.78 21.58
C LEU A 202 -1.77 3.18 22.40
N LEU A 203 -0.57 3.04 21.83
CA LEU A 203 0.68 3.51 22.46
C LEU A 203 0.64 5.00 22.75
N GLU A 204 0.17 5.81 21.79
CA GLU A 204 0.02 7.26 21.97
C GLU A 204 -0.90 7.63 23.14
N GLN A 205 -1.95 6.85 23.39
CA GLN A 205 -2.89 7.04 24.51
C GLN A 205 -2.44 6.36 25.82
N GLY A 206 -1.23 5.80 25.87
CA GLY A 206 -0.72 5.11 27.06
C GLY A 206 -1.37 3.74 27.34
N ARG A 207 -2.13 3.19 26.39
CA ARG A 207 -2.75 1.85 26.50
C ARG A 207 -1.73 0.76 26.12
N ILE A 208 -0.63 0.72 26.85
CA ILE A 208 0.59 0.00 26.46
C ILE A 208 0.38 -1.53 26.40
N GLU A 209 -0.31 -2.12 27.38
CA GLU A 209 -0.58 -3.56 27.41
C GLU A 209 -1.40 -4.02 26.19
N HIS A 210 -2.43 -3.24 25.83
CA HIS A 210 -3.27 -3.54 24.67
C HIS A 210 -2.46 -3.43 23.38
N ALA A 211 -1.61 -2.39 23.26
CA ALA A 211 -0.73 -2.25 22.10
C ALA A 211 0.26 -3.42 21.99
N ALA A 212 0.85 -3.85 23.12
CA ALA A 212 1.76 -4.99 23.18
C ALA A 212 1.09 -6.28 22.68
N ALA A 213 -0.15 -6.53 23.12
CA ALA A 213 -0.92 -7.70 22.68
C ALA A 213 -1.19 -7.68 21.17
N VAL A 214 -1.55 -6.51 20.61
CA VAL A 214 -1.80 -6.38 19.17
C VAL A 214 -0.53 -6.64 18.35
N TYR A 215 0.62 -6.08 18.72
CA TYR A 215 1.86 -6.36 18.01
C TYR A 215 2.32 -7.80 18.17
N LYS A 216 2.13 -8.40 19.36
CA LYS A 216 2.47 -9.79 19.62
C LYS A 216 1.68 -10.74 18.70
N ALA A 217 0.38 -10.51 18.59
CA ALA A 217 -0.51 -11.24 17.70
C ALA A 217 -0.15 -11.02 16.22
N ASP A 218 0.10 -9.77 15.82
CA ASP A 218 0.51 -9.42 14.46
C ASP A 218 1.83 -10.11 14.07
N LEU A 219 2.82 -10.17 14.96
CA LEU A 219 4.10 -10.85 14.71
C LEU A 219 3.99 -12.38 14.72
N GLY A 220 2.86 -12.94 15.15
CA GLY A 220 2.66 -14.39 15.27
C GLY A 220 3.39 -15.01 16.46
N PHE A 221 3.61 -14.25 17.55
CA PHE A 221 4.15 -14.79 18.81
C PHE A 221 3.09 -15.41 19.72
N ASP A 222 1.83 -15.40 19.28
CA ASP A 222 0.74 -16.19 19.84
C ASP A 222 -0.23 -16.63 18.73
N ASP A 223 -1.17 -17.49 19.11
CA ASP A 223 -2.14 -18.11 18.18
C ASP A 223 -3.45 -17.31 18.07
N THR A 224 -3.45 -16.01 18.44
CA THR A 224 -4.66 -15.17 18.37
C THR A 224 -5.14 -14.98 16.93
N LEU A 225 -4.19 -14.90 16.00
CA LEU A 225 -4.47 -14.71 14.57
C LEU A 225 -4.13 -15.96 13.76
N PRO A 226 -4.91 -16.28 12.71
CA PRO A 226 -4.52 -17.33 11.78
C PRO A 226 -3.22 -16.94 11.08
N ARG A 227 -2.41 -17.93 10.69
CA ARG A 227 -1.08 -17.71 10.07
C ARG A 227 -1.10 -16.73 8.90
N ALA A 228 -2.17 -16.72 8.11
CA ALA A 228 -2.38 -15.83 6.98
C ALA A 228 -2.47 -14.33 7.34
N ARG A 229 -2.72 -14.02 8.62
CA ARG A 229 -2.82 -12.66 9.19
C ARG A 229 -1.64 -12.31 10.11
N GLN A 230 -0.64 -13.18 10.16
CA GLN A 230 0.59 -12.95 10.89
C GLN A 230 1.67 -12.43 9.96
N HIS A 231 2.44 -11.46 10.46
CA HIS A 231 3.50 -10.72 9.81
C HIS A 231 4.86 -10.95 10.50
N PRO A 232 5.41 -12.17 10.49
CA PRO A 232 6.68 -12.45 11.15
C PRO A 232 7.79 -11.50 10.67
N ASN A 233 8.61 -11.03 11.62
CA ASN A 233 9.74 -10.14 11.36
C ASN A 233 9.37 -8.79 10.71
N ASN A 234 8.12 -8.34 10.78
CA ASN A 234 7.75 -7.02 10.30
C ASN A 234 8.43 -5.94 11.15
N VAL A 235 9.32 -5.16 10.54
CA VAL A 235 10.14 -4.14 11.23
C VAL A 235 9.30 -3.12 12.01
N TRP A 236 8.11 -2.79 11.52
CA TRP A 236 7.25 -1.79 12.15
C TRP A 236 6.53 -2.36 13.37
N ALA A 237 6.03 -3.59 13.29
CA ALA A 237 5.46 -4.28 14.44
C ALA A 237 6.52 -4.59 15.49
N LEU A 238 7.72 -5.04 15.08
CA LEU A 238 8.85 -5.24 15.98
C LEU A 238 9.22 -3.94 16.72
N ARG A 239 9.25 -2.80 16.02
CA ARG A 239 9.53 -1.49 16.63
C ARG A 239 8.50 -1.15 17.69
N GLY A 240 7.21 -1.28 17.38
CA GLY A 240 6.12 -1.01 18.30
C GLY A 240 6.12 -1.96 19.50
N TYR A 241 6.33 -3.25 19.26
CA TYR A 241 6.35 -4.26 20.32
C TYR A 241 7.52 -4.06 21.27
N HIS A 242 8.72 -3.82 20.73
CA HIS A 242 9.90 -3.51 21.54
C HIS A 242 9.66 -2.27 22.42
N GLU A 243 9.09 -1.20 21.87
CA GLU A 243 8.74 0.00 22.63
C GLU A 243 7.73 -0.31 23.76
N SER A 244 6.70 -1.11 23.48
CA SER A 244 5.75 -1.55 24.50
C SER A 244 6.44 -2.32 25.62
N LEU A 245 7.29 -3.29 25.29
CA LEU A 245 7.96 -4.14 26.27
C LEU A 245 8.92 -3.34 27.17
N ILE A 246 9.67 -2.40 26.60
CA ILE A 246 10.53 -1.49 27.38
C ILE A 246 9.70 -0.65 28.34
N THR A 247 8.59 -0.08 27.85
CA THR A 247 7.70 0.77 28.67
C THR A 247 7.04 -0.01 29.81
N LEU A 248 6.70 -1.28 29.58
CA LEU A 248 6.16 -2.20 30.60
C LEU A 248 7.23 -2.76 31.55
N GLY A 249 8.51 -2.51 31.31
CA GLY A 249 9.61 -3.05 32.11
C GLY A 249 9.91 -4.53 31.87
N ARG A 250 9.38 -5.14 30.80
CA ARG A 250 9.59 -6.55 30.42
C ARG A 250 10.94 -6.73 29.70
N LYS A 251 12.03 -6.51 30.43
CA LYS A 251 13.40 -6.39 29.88
C LYS A 251 13.88 -7.62 29.13
N ASP A 252 13.62 -8.82 29.65
CA ASP A 252 14.11 -10.07 29.04
C ASP A 252 13.48 -10.29 27.66
N GLU A 253 12.17 -10.08 27.54
CA GLU A 253 11.47 -10.13 26.26
C GLU A 253 11.90 -9.00 25.33
N ALA A 254 12.06 -7.78 25.87
CA ALA A 254 12.53 -6.64 25.10
C ALA A 254 13.93 -6.88 24.51
N GLU A 255 14.82 -7.57 25.21
CA GLU A 255 16.15 -7.90 24.69
C GLU A 255 16.07 -8.84 23.48
N ILE A 256 15.25 -9.89 23.56
CA ILE A 256 15.03 -10.84 22.47
C ILE A 256 14.43 -10.13 21.25
N ILE A 257 13.37 -9.36 21.45
CA ILE A 257 12.72 -8.61 20.36
C ILE A 257 13.66 -7.53 19.82
N GLY A 258 14.46 -6.91 20.68
CA GLY A 258 15.46 -5.91 20.30
C GLY A 258 16.53 -6.47 19.38
N GLN A 259 16.94 -7.73 19.55
CA GLN A 259 17.85 -8.41 18.61
C GLN A 259 17.20 -8.57 17.22
N GLN A 260 15.96 -9.04 17.16
CA GLN A 260 15.22 -9.19 15.89
C GLN A 260 15.01 -7.84 15.21
N LEU A 261 14.64 -6.81 15.98
CA LEU A 261 14.47 -5.46 15.49
C LEU A 261 15.77 -4.90 14.91
N ARG A 262 16.92 -5.12 15.55
CA ARG A 262 18.22 -4.69 15.00
C ARG A 262 18.53 -5.34 13.66
N ILE A 263 18.26 -6.63 13.51
CA ILE A 263 18.44 -7.35 12.24
C ILE A 263 17.52 -6.78 11.16
N ALA A 264 16.23 -6.58 11.48
CA ALA A 264 15.26 -6.03 10.55
C ALA A 264 15.58 -4.58 10.13
N LEU A 265 16.10 -3.76 11.06
CA LEU A 265 16.55 -2.40 10.78
C LEU A 265 17.81 -2.35 9.91
N ALA A 266 18.70 -3.34 10.01
CA ALA A 266 19.95 -3.37 9.24
C ALA A 266 19.72 -3.48 7.72
N VAL A 267 18.57 -4.01 7.30
CA VAL A 267 18.17 -4.13 5.89
C VAL A 267 17.10 -3.11 5.47
N ALA A 268 16.69 -2.22 6.38
CA ALA A 268 15.68 -1.21 6.09
C ALA A 268 16.31 -0.04 5.32
N ASP A 269 15.71 0.31 4.18
CA ASP A 269 16.14 1.48 3.38
C ASP A 269 15.91 2.82 4.10
N VAL A 270 15.12 2.83 5.18
CA VAL A 270 14.77 4.01 5.96
C VAL A 270 14.85 3.72 7.45
N SER A 271 15.17 4.73 8.24
CA SER A 271 15.12 4.62 9.70
C SER A 271 13.67 4.46 10.17
N VAL A 272 13.34 3.34 10.81
CA VAL A 272 12.02 3.07 11.39
C VAL A 272 12.03 3.41 12.88
N ASN A 273 11.55 4.62 13.20
CA ASN A 273 11.56 5.16 14.57
C ASN A 273 10.24 4.97 15.33
N VAL A 274 9.16 4.73 14.61
CA VAL A 274 7.82 4.48 15.16
C VAL A 274 7.21 3.33 14.37
N SER A 275 6.28 2.59 14.97
CA SER A 275 5.54 1.52 14.29
C SER A 275 4.53 2.03 13.26
N CYS A 276 4.05 3.26 13.41
CA CYS A 276 3.22 3.95 12.44
C CYS A 276 3.42 5.47 12.56
N TYR A 277 3.50 6.17 11.42
CA TYR A 277 3.63 7.63 11.42
C TYR A 277 2.32 8.37 11.69
N CYS A 278 1.18 7.67 11.80
CA CYS A 278 -0.06 8.25 12.31
C CYS A 278 0.09 8.68 13.78
N ARG A 279 1.02 8.07 14.53
CA ARG A 279 1.37 8.52 15.87
C ARG A 279 2.23 9.77 15.80
N ARG A 280 1.77 10.87 16.41
CA ARG A 280 2.47 12.17 16.41
C ARG A 280 3.44 12.30 17.59
N THR A 281 3.14 11.67 18.71
CA THR A 281 3.96 11.74 19.92
C THR A 281 5.07 10.71 19.81
N ARG A 282 6.29 11.17 19.49
CA ARG A 282 7.50 10.34 19.61
C ARG A 282 7.83 10.18 21.09
N ALA A 283 8.10 8.95 21.52
CA ALA A 283 8.81 8.71 22.78
C ALA A 283 10.25 9.24 22.66
#